data_AF-A0A3D2QZB5-F1
#
_entry.id   AF-A0A3D2QZB5-F1
#
_cell.length_a   1.000
_cell.length_b   1.000
_cell.length_c   1.000
_cell.angle_alpha   90.00
_cell.angle_beta   90.00
_cell.angle_gamma   90.00
#
_symmetry.space_group_name_H-M   'P 1'
#
loop_
_entity.id
_entity.type
_entity.pdbx_description
1 polymer ?
#
loop_
_entity_poly.entity_id
_entity_poly.type
_entity_poly.pdbx_seq_one_letter_code
_entity_poly.pdbx_strand_id
1 'polypeptide(L)'
;MTRWELTSKYGTANVTGTGYLVKIKLPYPMRIAWDLDSSVNSMMCHKLVADNFKAVFNELLATYGYDKIKELGIDLFGGCFNYRKMRGGNALSMHSWGIAIDLDP
;
A
#
# COMPACT_ATOMS: atom_id res chain seq x y z
N MET A 1 4.54 0.35 -16.74
CA MET A 1 3.12 0.48 -17.12
C MET A 1 2.84 1.90 -17.57
N THR A 2 2.25 2.07 -18.74
CA THR A 2 1.75 3.35 -19.23
C THR A 2 0.43 3.71 -18.53
N ARG A 3 0.01 4.97 -18.62
CA ARG A 3 -1.31 5.41 -18.10
C ARG A 3 -2.46 4.59 -18.70
N TRP A 4 -2.37 4.23 -19.98
CA TRP A 4 -3.40 3.43 -20.64
C TRP A 4 -3.49 2.02 -20.05
N GLU A 5 -2.35 1.35 -19.82
CA GLU A 5 -2.32 0.02 -19.22
C GLU A 5 -2.89 0.03 -17.79
N LEU A 6 -2.57 1.07 -17.01
CA LEU A 6 -3.11 1.23 -15.65
C LEU A 6 -4.62 1.40 -15.67
N THR A 7 -5.14 2.30 -16.51
CA THR A 7 -6.59 2.52 -16.61
C THR A 7 -7.31 1.29 -17.14
N SER A 8 -6.72 0.58 -18.11
CA SER A 8 -7.30 -0.65 -18.66
C SER A 8 -7.40 -1.75 -17.60
N LYS A 9 -6.35 -1.95 -16.79
CA LYS A 9 -6.31 -3.01 -15.78
C LYS A 9 -7.00 -2.66 -14.46
N TYR A 10 -6.78 -1.45 -13.95
CA TYR A 10 -7.20 -1.01 -12.62
C TYR A 10 -8.32 0.03 -12.64
N GLY A 11 -8.82 0.40 -13.82
CA GLY A 11 -9.84 1.44 -13.97
C GLY A 11 -9.28 2.86 -13.80
N THR A 12 -10.18 3.84 -13.94
CA THR A 12 -9.82 5.25 -13.82
C THR A 12 -9.64 5.63 -12.35
N ALA A 13 -8.43 6.04 -11.97
CA ALA A 13 -8.14 6.57 -10.65
C ALA A 13 -8.95 7.84 -10.36
N ASN A 14 -9.39 8.00 -9.12
CA ASN A 14 -10.11 9.18 -8.65
C ASN A 14 -9.68 9.58 -7.24
N VAL A 15 -10.03 10.80 -6.82
CA VAL A 15 -9.57 11.42 -5.57
C VAL A 15 -9.96 10.59 -4.34
N THR A 16 -11.12 9.94 -4.37
CA THR A 16 -11.67 9.19 -3.22
C THR A 16 -11.33 7.70 -3.25
N GLY A 17 -10.85 7.19 -4.38
CA GLY A 17 -10.67 5.76 -4.63
C GLY A 17 -11.99 4.96 -4.68
N THR A 18 -13.13 5.64 -4.84
CA THR A 18 -14.45 5.01 -4.86
C THR A 18 -14.56 4.05 -6.04
N GLY A 19 -15.08 2.85 -5.78
CA GLY A 19 -15.33 1.81 -6.79
C GLY A 19 -14.22 0.77 -6.94
N TYR A 20 -13.02 1.01 -6.38
CA TYR A 20 -11.90 0.07 -6.49
C TYR A 20 -11.08 -0.14 -5.23
N LEU A 21 -11.09 0.77 -4.25
CA LEU A 21 -10.40 0.54 -2.98
C LEU A 21 -11.20 -0.39 -2.07
N VAL A 22 -10.50 -1.31 -1.42
CA VAL A 22 -11.01 -2.19 -0.38
C VAL A 22 -10.11 -2.13 0.83
N LYS A 23 -10.68 -2.38 2.01
CA LYS A 23 -9.93 -2.48 3.26
C LYS A 23 -9.44 -3.91 3.45
N ILE A 24 -8.14 -4.09 3.68
CA ILE A 24 -7.57 -5.38 4.07
C ILE A 24 -7.04 -5.31 5.50
N LYS A 25 -7.12 -6.43 6.23
CA LYS A 25 -6.45 -6.60 7.52
C LYS A 25 -5.00 -6.98 7.29
N LEU A 26 -4.10 -6.39 8.07
CA LEU A 26 -2.68 -6.74 8.09
C LEU A 26 -2.45 -7.85 9.12
N PRO A 27 -1.52 -8.79 8.88
CA PRO A 27 -1.25 -9.90 9.80
C PRO A 27 -0.44 -9.47 11.04
N TYR A 28 0.13 -8.27 11.03
CA TYR A 28 0.81 -7.64 12.15
C TYR A 28 0.59 -6.11 12.11
N PRO A 29 0.71 -5.42 13.25
CA PRO A 29 0.63 -3.96 13.27
C PRO A 29 1.79 -3.34 12.49
N MET A 30 1.48 -2.36 11.65
CA MET A 30 2.49 -1.52 11.01
C MET A 30 2.53 -0.15 11.68
N ARG A 31 3.71 0.28 12.12
CA ARG A 31 3.95 1.60 12.72
C ARG A 31 3.88 2.67 11.64
N ILE A 32 3.34 3.84 11.96
CA ILE A 32 3.30 4.95 11.01
C ILE A 32 4.70 5.54 10.91
N ALA A 33 5.27 5.62 9.70
CA ALA A 33 6.68 5.96 9.53
C ALA A 33 7.07 7.34 10.12
N TRP A 34 6.13 8.29 10.12
CA TRP A 34 6.31 9.64 10.70
C TRP A 34 5.78 9.78 12.14
N ASP A 35 5.23 8.72 12.73
CA ASP A 35 4.73 8.67 14.11
C ASP A 35 4.84 7.23 14.65
N LEU A 36 6.01 6.89 15.18
CA LEU A 36 6.36 5.52 15.57
C LEU A 36 5.56 4.99 16.77
N ASP A 37 4.86 5.88 17.50
CA ASP A 37 3.98 5.51 18.62
C ASP A 37 2.58 5.10 18.12
N SER A 38 2.25 5.42 16.87
CA SER A 38 0.99 5.05 16.23
C SER A 38 1.17 3.86 15.30
N SER A 39 0.16 2.99 15.24
CA SER A 39 0.14 1.87 14.30
C SER A 39 -1.22 1.65 13.64
N VAL A 40 -1.19 1.00 12.48
CA VAL A 40 -2.36 0.57 11.73
C VAL A 40 -2.42 -0.96 11.66
N ASN A 41 -3.64 -1.49 11.79
CA ASN A 41 -3.91 -2.94 11.68
C ASN A 41 -4.61 -3.30 10.36
N SER A 42 -4.77 -2.31 9.49
CA SER A 42 -5.46 -2.44 8.23
C SER A 42 -5.03 -1.33 7.29
N MET A 43 -5.11 -1.58 5.98
CA MET A 43 -4.86 -0.58 4.95
C MET A 43 -5.91 -0.65 3.84
N MET A 44 -6.03 0.45 3.08
CA MET A 44 -6.84 0.50 1.87
C MET A 44 -5.95 0.25 0.65
N CYS A 45 -6.34 -0.67 -0.23
CA CYS A 45 -5.63 -0.97 -1.48
C CYS A 45 -6.61 -1.32 -2.60
N HIS A 46 -6.13 -1.43 -3.84
CA HIS A 46 -6.97 -1.83 -4.97
C HIS A 46 -7.46 -3.28 -4.82
N LYS A 47 -8.74 -3.54 -5.08
CA LYS A 47 -9.35 -4.88 -4.97
C LYS A 47 -8.59 -5.99 -5.70
N LEU A 48 -8.02 -5.69 -6.86
CA LEU A 48 -7.25 -6.67 -7.67
C LEU A 48 -5.87 -7.05 -7.09
N VAL A 49 -5.33 -6.28 -6.15
CA VAL A 49 -4.05 -6.60 -5.48
C VAL A 49 -4.23 -6.93 -4.00
N ALA A 50 -5.48 -6.93 -3.51
CA ALA A 50 -5.80 -7.15 -2.11
C ALA A 50 -5.27 -8.49 -1.59
N ASP A 51 -5.48 -9.56 -2.35
CA ASP A 51 -5.03 -10.89 -1.94
C ASP A 51 -3.53 -11.08 -2.10
N ASN A 52 -2.91 -10.43 -3.09
CA ASN A 52 -1.45 -10.41 -3.22
C ASN A 52 -0.79 -9.72 -2.02
N PHE A 53 -1.31 -8.58 -1.58
CA PHE A 53 -0.79 -7.90 -0.38
C PHE A 53 -0.96 -8.76 0.87
N LYS A 54 -2.13 -9.38 1.07
CA LYS A 54 -2.33 -10.30 2.20
C LYS A 54 -1.31 -11.44 2.14
N ALA A 55 -1.11 -12.05 0.99
CA ALA A 55 -0.17 -13.17 0.82
C ALA A 55 1.24 -12.76 1.22
N VAL A 56 1.76 -11.65 0.66
CA VAL A 56 3.11 -11.15 0.94
C VAL A 56 3.30 -10.82 2.42
N PHE A 57 2.36 -10.13 3.07
CA PHE A 57 2.53 -9.84 4.50
C PHE A 57 2.42 -11.07 5.40
N ASN A 58 1.61 -12.07 5.03
CA ASN A 58 1.59 -13.32 5.77
C ASN A 58 2.90 -14.10 5.58
N GLU A 59 3.46 -14.10 4.37
CA GLU A 59 4.75 -14.73 4.08
C GLU A 59 5.91 -14.06 4.82
N LEU A 60 5.94 -12.71 4.85
CA LEU A 60 6.91 -11.95 5.64
C LEU A 60 6.83 -12.34 7.12
N LEU A 61 5.61 -12.39 7.69
CA LEU A 61 5.41 -12.76 9.09
C LEU A 61 5.88 -14.20 9.36
N ALA A 62 5.53 -15.14 8.48
CA ALA A 62 5.92 -16.54 8.62
C ALA A 62 7.43 -16.74 8.49
N THR A 63 8.11 -15.94 7.66
CA THR A 63 9.53 -16.09 7.35
C THR A 63 10.42 -15.45 8.40
N TYR A 64 10.08 -14.22 8.83
CA TYR A 64 10.94 -13.41 9.70
C TYR A 64 10.44 -13.35 11.14
N GLY A 65 9.13 -13.52 11.36
CA GLY A 65 8.51 -13.14 12.63
C GLY A 65 8.45 -11.62 12.82
N TYR A 66 7.60 -11.16 13.72
CA TYR A 66 7.34 -9.72 13.87
C TYR A 66 8.56 -8.93 14.38
N ASP A 67 9.33 -9.48 15.33
CA ASP A 67 10.48 -8.79 15.89
C ASP A 67 11.55 -8.48 14.83
N LYS A 68 11.81 -9.42 13.92
CA LYS A 68 12.75 -9.21 12.82
C LYS A 68 12.21 -8.25 11.76
N ILE A 69 10.91 -8.31 11.45
CA ILE A 69 10.24 -7.33 10.57
C ILE A 69 10.42 -5.91 11.12
N LYS A 70 10.23 -5.74 12.43
CA LYS A 70 10.42 -4.46 13.12
C LYS A 70 11.87 -3.99 13.10
N GLU A 71 12.81 -4.90 13.35
CA GLU A 71 14.26 -4.63 13.25
C GLU A 71 14.65 -4.16 11.85
N LEU A 72 14.06 -4.77 10.81
CA LEU A 72 14.32 -4.44 9.41
C LEU A 72 13.55 -3.20 8.90
N GLY A 73 12.72 -2.56 9.72
CA GLY A 73 11.90 -1.41 9.31
C GLY A 73 10.72 -1.76 8.38
N ILE A 74 10.47 -3.04 8.10
CA ILE A 74 9.40 -3.49 7.18
C ILE A 74 8.01 -3.16 7.74
N ASP A 75 7.88 -2.97 9.05
CA ASP A 75 6.63 -2.52 9.68
C ASP A 75 6.42 -1.00 9.63
N LEU A 76 7.34 -0.21 9.07
CA LEU A 76 7.20 1.24 8.91
C LEU A 76 6.35 1.57 7.68
N PHE A 77 5.11 2.00 7.91
CA PHE A 77 4.11 2.23 6.87
C PHE A 77 4.04 3.69 6.45
N GLY A 78 4.32 3.94 5.16
CA GLY A 78 4.21 5.24 4.52
C GLY A 78 2.86 5.51 3.83
N GLY A 79 2.06 4.47 3.60
CA GLY A 79 0.77 4.56 2.92
C GLY A 79 0.66 3.67 1.68
N CYS A 80 -0.58 3.44 1.24
CA CYS A 80 -0.88 2.66 0.04
C CYS A 80 -1.67 3.47 -1.01
N PHE A 81 -2.60 4.33 -0.58
CA PHE A 81 -3.39 5.18 -1.46
C PHE A 81 -3.13 6.68 -1.23
N ASN A 82 -2.86 7.40 -2.31
CA ASN A 82 -2.81 8.86 -2.37
C ASN A 82 -3.01 9.30 -3.82
N TYR A 83 -4.13 9.95 -4.12
CA TYR A 83 -4.40 10.47 -5.46
C TYR A 83 -3.55 11.72 -5.72
N ARG A 84 -2.42 11.52 -6.42
CA ARG A 84 -1.45 12.58 -6.69
C ARG A 84 -0.73 12.39 -8.02
N LYS A 85 -0.25 13.51 -8.56
CA LYS A 85 0.73 13.50 -9.64
C LYS A 85 2.10 13.06 -9.12
N MET A 86 2.92 12.53 -10.01
CA MET A 86 4.34 12.30 -9.77
C MET A 86 5.06 13.66 -9.63
N ARG A 87 6.10 13.72 -8.79
CA ARG A 87 6.91 14.93 -8.63
C ARG A 87 7.59 15.26 -9.96
N GLY A 88 7.51 16.52 -10.39
CA GLY A 88 8.13 16.99 -11.64
C GLY A 88 7.44 16.52 -12.93
N GLY A 89 6.25 15.91 -12.85
CA GLY A 89 5.54 15.40 -14.04
C GLY A 89 4.02 15.53 -13.95
N ASN A 90 3.35 15.21 -15.06
CA ASN A 90 1.88 15.26 -15.16
C ASN A 90 1.20 13.90 -15.02
N ALA A 91 1.96 12.81 -15.00
CA ALA A 91 1.42 11.47 -14.78
C ALA A 91 1.00 11.28 -13.32
N LEU A 92 -0.06 10.48 -13.10
CA LEU A 92 -0.46 10.08 -11.75
C LEU A 92 0.51 9.03 -11.20
N SER A 93 0.75 9.10 -9.89
CA SER A 93 1.49 8.07 -9.15
C SER A 93 0.70 6.77 -9.07
N MET A 94 1.39 5.63 -8.96
CA MET A 94 0.78 4.31 -8.71
C MET A 94 -0.09 4.30 -7.45
N HIS A 95 0.25 5.11 -6.43
CA HIS A 95 -0.60 5.28 -5.25
C HIS A 95 -1.99 5.83 -5.57
N SER A 96 -2.19 6.46 -6.72
CA SER A 96 -3.51 6.94 -7.14
C SER A 96 -4.47 5.79 -7.46
N TRP A 97 -3.95 4.59 -7.73
CA TRP A 97 -4.74 3.37 -7.90
C TRP A 97 -4.75 2.49 -6.66
N GLY A 98 -3.94 2.77 -5.62
CA GLY A 98 -3.80 1.88 -4.45
C GLY A 98 -3.11 0.56 -4.77
N ILE A 99 -2.18 0.56 -5.73
CA ILE A 99 -1.44 -0.62 -6.21
C ILE A 99 0.05 -0.61 -5.81
N ALA A 100 0.46 0.37 -5.01
CA ALA A 100 1.79 0.52 -4.47
C ALA A 100 1.71 0.74 -2.96
N ILE A 101 2.75 0.38 -2.23
CA ILE A 101 2.88 0.60 -0.80
C ILE A 101 4.28 1.11 -0.52
N ASP A 102 4.37 2.09 0.38
CA ASP A 102 5.64 2.59 0.89
C ASP A 102 5.93 1.89 2.24
N LEU A 103 7.06 1.18 2.30
CA LEU A 103 7.60 0.54 3.50
C LEU A 103 9.00 1.10 3.75
N ASP A 104 9.29 1.50 4.98
CA ASP A 104 10.53 2.21 5.35
C ASP A 104 10.83 3.45 4.46
N PRO A 105 9.89 4.42 4.34
CA PRO A 105 10.01 5.59 3.46
C PRO A 105 10.91 6.73 3.95
#